data_AF-A0A519QML0-F1
#
_entry.id   AF-A0A519QML0-F1
#
_cell.length_a   1.000
_cell.length_b   1.000
_cell.length_c   1.000
_cell.angle_alpha   90.00
_cell.angle_beta   90.00
_cell.angle_gamma   90.00
#
_symmetry.space_group_name_H-M   'P 1'
#
loop_
_entity.id
_entity.type
_entity.pdbx_description
1 polymer ?
#
loop_
_entity_poly.entity_id
_entity_poly.type
_entity_poly.pdbx_seq_one_letter_code
_entity_poly.pdbx_strand_id
1 'polypeptide(L)'
;MDDLQKSIAFRNLIREEIGKFLISKSFTKTYDNENENQENSHNWVFRLAYKEIKLIEIYNRDWRDYIEYFHVAVDGKEMFDVNIKDYETLGLALENFKFKIKELI
;
A
#
# COMPACT_ATOMS: atom_id res chain seq x y z
N MET A 1 8.88 -7.61 -17.08
CA MET A 1 8.92 -7.07 -15.72
C MET A 1 8.63 -8.22 -14.79
N ASP A 2 9.60 -8.59 -13.96
CA ASP A 2 9.37 -9.61 -12.93
C ASP A 2 8.43 -9.08 -11.84
N ASP A 3 7.99 -9.96 -10.94
CA ASP A 3 7.02 -9.64 -9.90
C ASP A 3 7.56 -8.61 -8.89
N LEU A 4 8.88 -8.62 -8.66
CA LEU A 4 9.55 -7.65 -7.81
C LEU A 4 9.50 -6.25 -8.40
N GLN A 5 9.83 -6.11 -9.68
CA GLN A 5 9.74 -4.84 -10.40
C GLN A 5 8.31 -4.31 -10.45
N LYS A 6 7.30 -5.19 -10.66
CA LYS A 6 5.89 -4.80 -10.61
C LYS A 6 5.48 -4.31 -9.23
N SER A 7 5.88 -5.02 -8.17
CA SER A 7 5.62 -4.63 -6.78
C SER A 7 6.26 -3.27 -6.45
N ILE A 8 7.53 -3.06 -6.83
CA ILE A 8 8.23 -1.79 -6.65
C ILE A 8 7.50 -0.64 -7.36
N ALA A 9 7.12 -0.84 -8.63
CA ALA A 9 6.38 0.16 -9.39
C ALA A 9 5.04 0.50 -8.73
N PHE A 10 4.31 -0.51 -8.22
CA PHE A 10 3.03 -0.29 -7.56
C PHE A 10 3.16 0.44 -6.22
N ARG A 11 4.21 0.17 -5.42
CA ARG A 11 4.52 0.92 -4.19
C ARG A 11 4.68 2.41 -4.47
N ASN A 12 5.38 2.75 -5.55
CA ASN A 12 5.58 4.14 -5.95
C ASN A 12 4.27 4.80 -6.41
N LEU A 13 3.44 4.06 -7.16
CA LEU A 13 2.09 4.52 -7.51
C LEU A 13 1.21 4.77 -6.29
N ILE A 14 1.27 3.91 -5.26
CA ILE A 14 0.56 4.13 -4.01
C ILE A 14 1.03 5.43 -3.34
N ARG A 15 2.35 5.66 -3.21
CA ARG A 15 2.88 6.89 -2.61
C ARG A 15 2.41 8.14 -3.34
N GLU A 16 2.54 8.13 -4.66
CA GLU A 16 2.21 9.28 -5.50
C GLU A 16 0.71 9.55 -5.56
N GLU A 17 -0.13 8.54 -5.79
CA GLU A 17 -1.55 8.73 -6.09
C GLU A 17 -2.44 8.57 -4.85
N ILE A 18 -2.24 7.50 -4.08
CA ILE A 18 -3.03 7.24 -2.87
C ILE A 18 -2.56 8.15 -1.74
N GLY A 19 -1.25 8.35 -1.60
CA GLY A 19 -0.67 9.24 -0.60
C GLY A 19 -1.15 10.67 -0.76
N LYS A 20 -1.06 11.24 -1.98
CA LYS A 20 -1.60 12.59 -2.25
C LYS A 20 -3.11 12.66 -2.00
N PHE A 21 -3.86 11.64 -2.39
CA PHE A 21 -5.30 11.58 -2.14
C PHE A 21 -5.62 11.63 -0.64
N LEU A 22 -4.99 10.82 0.20
CA LEU A 22 -5.20 10.83 1.65
C LEU A 22 -4.81 12.17 2.27
N ILE A 23 -3.69 12.77 1.85
CA ILE A 23 -3.26 14.11 2.29
C ILE A 23 -4.31 15.17 1.93
N SER A 24 -4.87 15.13 0.72
CA SER A 24 -5.97 16.03 0.32
C SER A 24 -7.26 15.84 1.12
N LYS A 25 -7.39 14.72 1.84
CA LYS A 25 -8.48 14.39 2.76
C LYS A 25 -8.09 14.64 4.22
N SER A 26 -7.09 15.48 4.47
CA SER A 26 -6.61 15.88 5.80
C SER A 26 -5.92 14.79 6.61
N PHE A 27 -5.61 13.63 6.02
CA PHE A 27 -4.76 12.64 6.67
C PHE A 27 -3.30 13.09 6.66
N THR A 28 -2.60 12.83 7.77
CA THR A 28 -1.17 13.11 7.89
C THR A 28 -0.36 11.83 7.75
N LYS A 29 0.69 11.84 6.92
CA LYS A 29 1.63 10.70 6.82
C LYS A 29 2.36 10.55 8.16
N THR A 30 2.16 9.42 8.84
CA THR A 30 2.77 9.14 10.16
C THR A 30 3.93 8.16 10.06
N TYR A 31 3.97 7.35 8.99
CA TYR A 31 5.02 6.37 8.77
C TYR A 31 5.17 6.06 7.27
N ASP A 32 6.41 5.87 6.82
CA ASP A 32 6.77 5.44 5.47
C ASP A 32 8.14 4.75 5.52
N ASN A 33 8.19 3.48 5.13
CA ASN A 33 9.43 2.70 5.16
C ASN A 33 10.31 2.87 3.91
N GLU A 34 10.10 3.93 3.10
CA GLU A 34 10.88 4.22 1.89
C GLU A 34 12.40 4.24 2.13
N ASN A 35 12.84 4.73 3.29
CA ASN A 35 14.25 4.86 3.63
C ASN A 35 14.74 3.77 4.60
N GLU A 36 13.92 2.78 4.95
CA GLU A 36 14.35 1.71 5.83
C GLU A 36 15.23 0.72 5.07
N ASN A 37 16.34 0.31 5.71
CA ASN A 37 17.14 -0.80 5.19
C ASN A 37 16.33 -2.09 5.35
N GLN A 38 15.86 -2.64 4.22
CA GLN A 38 15.00 -3.84 4.16
C GLN A 38 15.69 -5.09 4.72
N GLU A 39 17.01 -5.09 4.88
CA GLU A 39 17.75 -6.18 5.53
C GLU A 39 17.43 -6.32 7.03
N ASN A 40 16.92 -5.26 7.68
CA ASN A 40 16.59 -5.27 9.11
C ASN A 40 15.10 -5.45 9.41
N SER A 41 14.22 -5.26 8.44
CA SER A 41 12.76 -5.37 8.58
C SER A 41 12.28 -6.72 8.05
N HIS A 42 12.58 -7.79 8.80
CA HIS A 42 12.31 -9.19 8.47
C HIS A 42 10.85 -9.56 8.10
N ASN A 43 9.90 -8.61 8.12
CA ASN A 43 8.47 -8.88 7.93
C ASN A 43 7.78 -7.98 6.89
N TRP A 44 8.35 -6.82 6.50
CA TRP A 44 7.63 -5.82 5.70
C TRP A 44 8.49 -5.26 4.57
N VAL A 45 8.10 -5.50 3.32
CA VAL A 45 8.78 -4.91 2.15
C VAL A 45 8.25 -3.51 1.84
N PHE A 46 7.01 -3.23 2.23
CA PHE A 46 6.38 -1.92 2.10
C PHE A 46 5.42 -1.69 3.26
N ARG A 47 5.47 -0.51 3.86
CA ARG A 47 4.48 -0.05 4.83
C ARG A 47 4.41 1.48 4.81
N LEU A 48 3.18 1.96 4.72
CA LEU A 48 2.83 3.37 4.63
C LEU A 48 1.61 3.62 5.51
N ALA A 49 1.66 4.60 6.40
CA ALA A 49 0.58 4.87 7.34
C ALA A 49 0.17 6.34 7.35
N TYR A 50 -1.14 6.57 7.39
CA TYR A 50 -1.79 7.87 7.38
C TYR A 50 -2.79 7.97 8.52
N LYS A 51 -2.69 9.03 9.33
CA LYS A 51 -3.57 9.24 10.49
C LYS A 51 -4.39 10.51 10.31
N GLU A 52 -5.68 10.38 10.58
CA GLU A 52 -6.60 11.48 10.89
C GLU A 52 -7.34 11.10 12.19
N ILE A 53 -8.65 10.83 12.15
CA ILE A 53 -9.35 10.18 13.28
C ILE A 53 -8.98 8.70 13.32
N LYS A 54 -9.01 8.04 12.15
CA LYS A 54 -8.62 6.65 11.94
C LYS A 54 -7.18 6.56 11.43
N LEU A 55 -6.50 5.47 11.73
CA LEU A 55 -5.20 5.12 11.14
C LEU A 55 -5.44 4.21 9.93
N ILE A 56 -5.04 4.64 8.74
CA ILE A 56 -5.00 3.82 7.53
C ILE A 56 -3.57 3.34 7.33
N GLU A 57 -3.38 2.04 7.28
CA GLU A 57 -2.10 1.41 7.02
C GLU A 57 -2.18 0.62 5.71
N ILE A 58 -1.23 0.87 4.81
CA ILE A 58 -1.06 0.14 3.57
C ILE A 58 0.26 -0.60 3.64
N TYR A 59 0.26 -1.89 3.37
CA TYR A 59 1.48 -2.69 3.52
C TYR A 59 1.56 -3.89 2.58
N ASN A 60 2.79 -4.36 2.34
CA ASN A 60 3.10 -5.63 1.68
C ASN A 60 4.17 -6.38 2.52
N ARG A 61 3.98 -7.69 2.69
CA ARG A 61 4.81 -8.57 3.54
C ARG A 61 5.87 -9.29 2.74
N ASP A 62 7.02 -9.55 3.37
CA ASP A 62 8.15 -10.29 2.76
C ASP A 62 8.03 -11.82 2.92
N TRP A 63 6.81 -12.33 3.09
CA TRP A 63 6.65 -13.78 3.14
C TRP A 63 6.79 -14.31 1.71
N ARG A 64 7.82 -15.16 1.50
CA ARG A 64 8.13 -15.86 0.24
C ARG A 64 6.87 -16.13 -0.60
N ASP A 65 6.82 -15.50 -1.77
CA ASP A 65 5.82 -15.59 -2.85
C ASP A 65 4.54 -14.70 -2.76
N TYR A 66 4.50 -13.68 -1.88
CA TYR A 66 3.33 -12.78 -1.76
C TYR A 66 3.64 -11.28 -1.89
N ILE A 67 4.73 -10.91 -2.56
CA ILE A 67 5.14 -9.51 -2.75
C ILE A 67 4.15 -8.68 -3.60
N GLU A 68 3.19 -9.36 -4.23
CA GLU A 68 2.16 -8.80 -5.10
C GLU A 68 0.88 -8.44 -4.34
N TYR A 69 0.75 -8.85 -3.08
CA TYR A 69 -0.41 -8.58 -2.23
C TYR A 69 -0.22 -7.30 -1.43
N PHE A 70 -1.06 -6.31 -1.71
CA PHE A 70 -1.09 -5.04 -0.99
C PHE A 70 -2.31 -5.01 -0.09
N HIS A 71 -2.09 -5.00 1.21
CA HIS A 71 -3.13 -5.01 2.22
C HIS A 71 -3.42 -3.60 2.71
N VAL A 72 -4.66 -3.37 3.11
CA VAL A 72 -5.11 -2.15 3.79
C VAL A 72 -5.73 -2.52 5.12
N ALA A 73 -5.24 -1.92 6.19
CA ALA A 73 -5.82 -2.01 7.52
C ALA A 73 -6.29 -0.63 8.00
N VAL A 74 -7.38 -0.61 8.77
CA VAL A 74 -7.91 0.58 9.43
C VAL A 74 -7.98 0.33 10.92
N ASP A 75 -7.28 1.15 11.70
CA ASP A 75 -7.14 1.02 13.15
C ASP A 75 -6.73 -0.41 13.58
N GLY A 76 -5.80 -1.01 12.83
CA GLY A 76 -5.26 -2.35 13.06
C GLY A 76 -6.15 -3.51 12.55
N LYS A 77 -7.34 -3.24 12.03
CA LYS A 77 -8.19 -4.26 11.41
C LYS A 77 -7.97 -4.29 9.90
N GLU A 78 -7.59 -5.45 9.37
CA GLU A 78 -7.50 -5.64 7.92
C GLU A 78 -8.88 -5.51 7.26
N MET A 79 -8.95 -4.70 6.21
CA MET A 79 -10.19 -4.38 5.51
C MET A 79 -10.26 -5.10 4.17
N PHE A 80 -9.17 -5.06 3.40
CA PHE A 80 -9.05 -5.74 2.12
C PHE A 80 -7.58 -5.85 1.71
N ASP A 81 -7.34 -6.68 0.71
CA ASP A 81 -6.11 -6.73 -0.05
C ASP A 81 -6.36 -6.62 -1.57
N VAL A 82 -5.29 -6.35 -2.30
CA VAL A 82 -5.23 -6.36 -3.76
C VAL A 82 -3.97 -7.10 -4.18
N ASN A 83 -4.15 -8.20 -4.91
CA ASN A 83 -3.08 -8.87 -5.63
C ASN A 83 -2.91 -8.23 -7.02
N ILE A 84 -1.77 -7.58 -7.26
CA ILE A 84 -1.52 -6.88 -8.54
C ILE A 84 -1.42 -7.82 -9.75
N LYS A 85 -1.28 -9.14 -9.53
CA LYS A 85 -1.29 -10.14 -10.61
C LYS A 85 -2.69 -10.40 -11.19
N ASP A 86 -3.74 -10.05 -10.45
CA ASP A 86 -5.12 -10.28 -10.88
C ASP A 86 -5.60 -9.24 -11.90
N TYR A 87 -4.75 -8.26 -12.25
CA TYR A 87 -5.08 -7.15 -13.14
C TYR A 87 -4.18 -7.14 -14.36
N GLU A 88 -4.74 -6.77 -15.51
CA GLU A 88 -3.99 -6.63 -16.77
C GLU A 88 -2.91 -5.56 -16.67
N THR A 89 -3.18 -4.48 -15.93
CA THR A 89 -2.25 -3.37 -15.71
C THR A 89 -2.20 -2.93 -14.26
N LEU A 90 -1.06 -2.36 -13.85
CA LEU A 90 -0.92 -1.73 -12.53
C LEU A 90 -1.87 -0.52 -12.37
N GLY A 91 -2.26 0.13 -13.47
CA GLY A 91 -3.24 1.21 -13.45
C GLY A 91 -4.61 0.73 -12.99
N LEU A 92 -5.10 -0.39 -13.53
CA LEU A 92 -6.37 -0.99 -13.11
C LEU A 92 -6.33 -1.44 -11.65
N ALA A 93 -5.21 -2.05 -11.22
CA ALA A 93 -5.01 -2.41 -9.83
C ALA A 93 -5.08 -1.17 -8.91
N LEU A 94 -4.47 -0.05 -9.32
CA LEU A 94 -4.44 1.21 -8.58
C LEU A 94 -5.82 1.87 -8.51
N GLU A 95 -6.57 1.86 -9.61
CA GLU A 95 -7.93 2.39 -9.66
C GLU A 95 -8.85 1.64 -8.69
N ASN A 96 -8.79 0.30 -8.70
CA ASN A 96 -9.54 -0.51 -7.74
C ASN A 96 -9.08 -0.26 -6.30
N PHE A 97 -7.77 -0.15 -6.07
CA PHE A 97 -7.21 0.18 -4.75
C PHE A 97 -7.74 1.51 -4.23
N LYS A 98 -7.71 2.56 -5.07
CA LYS A 98 -8.19 3.91 -4.75
C LYS A 98 -9.69 3.92 -4.51
N PHE A 99 -10.45 3.15 -5.30
CA PHE A 99 -11.89 2.99 -5.11
C PHE A 99 -12.20 2.42 -3.73
N LYS A 100 -11.60 1.27 -3.36
CA LYS A 100 -11.83 0.65 -2.05
C LYS A 100 -11.40 1.53 -0.88
N ILE A 101 -10.29 2.28 -1.00
CA ILE A 101 -9.89 3.25 0.04
C ILE A 101 -10.94 4.36 0.22
N LYS A 102 -11.55 4.85 -0.87
CA LYS A 102 -12.62 5.86 -0.78
C LYS A 102 -13.84 5.36 -0.02
N GLU A 103 -14.11 4.05 -0.02
CA GLU A 103 -15.23 3.46 0.73
C GLU A 103 -14.96 3.38 2.25
N LEU A 104 -13.71 3.59 2.69
CA LEU A 104 -13.31 3.50 4.10
C LEU A 104 -13.32 4.84 4.86
N ILE A 105 -13.35 5.96 4.12
CA ILE A 105 -13.20 7.33 4.62
C ILE A 105 -14.47 8.14 4.38
#